data_AF-A0AAD6XDK0-F1
#
_entry.id   AF-A0AAD6XDK0-F1
#
_cell.length_a   1.000
_cell.length_b   1.000
_cell.length_c   1.000
_cell.angle_alpha   90.00
_cell.angle_beta   90.00
_cell.angle_gamma   90.00
#
_symmetry.space_group_name_H-M   'P 1'
#
loop_
_entity.id
_entity.type
_entity.pdbx_description
1 polymer ?
#
loop_
_entity_poly.entity_id
_entity_poly.type
_entity_poly.pdbx_seq_one_letter_code
_entity_poly.pdbx_strand_id
1 'polypeptide(L)'
;MSTLRIRQKRVPKPPACDTCKAKRVLCHPQPNGAPCPRCVDKNNLCTTTPTRRGRPAKNPEPARMQEQELAMSQVPTPNSSSSMTFLSPRVLESFHESLELTPEIVEHFFDCFERLSSAMNPIVLNSSVKRAVQTAAFRISLLPPETRVLALVIVALGSLISFHESVLGPGPRPASHDDVTFFASGSHTDVINCGPRRARTCRALHAAALKAAWDTGIILNVSTENAASCFLLDTLDEQSDFSKLSRPWANAYISHIRVLATLWRKPNVPPPQSANWAGFLMAETLLSARRRKPILVTMGDQILLSGAESRSLEQFLASIEASAEKPGSKVLFDAMKPYAFHVTHLARELWETIIGDHVRLAPLSESAVTQFISSISLVYAVLTRLLSRVDTLCAASSGAGDIGAFSRNHEWSEDRVVRGCAYGIIMGFVGLVLPLHRELEYRVGLLDAAAADVANGVNVGATLARERLGLLAAQARVIAALAIPELARAIRLPRWYYAPIQVRTLADCVRFALDEAEAAPVLEPERVKDLATIGAQLRIVGYSLDLLSSPETAQLLARLERYTETPAMDSYFSSGSIDLASLESQGLGLGRLEDFGLPPLDHDLSWVEMELDTLSLPVEPPEL
;
A
#
# COMPACT_ATOMS: atom_id res chain seq x y z
N MET A 1 -52.23 -44.30 -45.45
CA MET A 1 -52.36 -43.39 -44.28
C MET A 1 -51.31 -43.75 -43.27
N SER A 2 -50.41 -42.83 -42.90
CA SER A 2 -49.28 -43.12 -42.00
C SER A 2 -49.08 -41.95 -41.04
N THR A 3 -49.23 -42.18 -39.73
CA THR A 3 -49.22 -41.11 -38.71
C THR A 3 -47.82 -40.77 -38.22
N LEU A 4 -47.35 -39.55 -38.50
CA LEU A 4 -46.09 -39.01 -37.96
C LEU A 4 -46.17 -38.82 -36.44
N ARG A 5 -45.43 -39.64 -35.68
CA ARG A 5 -45.29 -39.49 -34.22
C ARG A 5 -44.23 -38.45 -33.87
N ILE A 6 -44.66 -37.24 -33.53
CA ILE A 6 -43.77 -36.18 -33.01
C ILE A 6 -43.19 -36.63 -31.65
N ARG A 7 -41.86 -36.79 -31.56
CA ARG A 7 -41.16 -37.04 -30.29
C ARG A 7 -41.07 -35.75 -29.47
N GLN A 8 -41.99 -35.55 -28.52
CA GLN A 8 -41.88 -34.49 -27.53
C GLN A 8 -40.61 -34.65 -26.67
N LYS A 9 -39.77 -33.61 -26.59
CA LYS A 9 -38.63 -33.57 -25.66
C LYS A 9 -39.16 -33.57 -24.23
N ARG A 10 -38.77 -34.56 -23.41
CA ARG A 10 -39.14 -34.63 -22.00
C ARG A 10 -38.43 -33.53 -21.21
N VAL A 11 -39.18 -32.63 -20.59
CA VAL A 11 -38.65 -31.63 -19.65
C VAL A 11 -38.00 -32.36 -18.47
N PRO A 12 -36.77 -32.01 -18.05
CA PRO A 12 -36.12 -32.64 -16.91
C PRO A 12 -36.89 -32.32 -15.62
N LYS A 13 -37.12 -33.33 -14.79
CA LYS A 13 -37.87 -33.18 -13.53
C LYS A 13 -37.09 -32.26 -12.55
N PRO A 14 -37.74 -31.30 -11.88
CA PRO A 14 -37.12 -30.51 -10.83
C PRO A 14 -36.70 -31.38 -9.62
N PRO A 15 -35.76 -30.92 -8.78
CA PRO A 15 -35.28 -31.66 -7.61
C PRO A 15 -36.35 -31.81 -6.52
N ALA A 16 -36.13 -32.76 -5.61
CA ALA A 16 -36.94 -32.92 -4.40
C ALA A 16 -36.77 -31.73 -3.44
N CYS A 17 -37.84 -31.31 -2.76
CA CYS A 17 -37.79 -30.30 -1.70
C CYS A 17 -37.06 -30.82 -0.46
N ASP A 18 -36.52 -29.90 0.34
CA ASP A 18 -35.68 -30.26 1.50
C ASP A 18 -36.47 -31.02 2.56
N THR A 19 -37.75 -30.69 2.77
CA THR A 19 -38.65 -31.38 3.71
C THR A 19 -38.84 -32.86 3.37
N CYS A 20 -38.99 -33.22 2.08
CA CYS A 20 -39.08 -34.61 1.65
C CYS A 20 -37.73 -35.32 1.66
N LYS A 21 -36.66 -34.61 1.27
CA LYS A 21 -35.28 -35.11 1.22
C LYS A 21 -34.73 -35.44 2.62
N ALA A 22 -34.95 -34.57 3.60
CA ALA A 22 -34.58 -34.80 5.01
C ALA A 22 -35.33 -36.01 5.60
N LYS A 23 -36.64 -36.13 5.30
CA LYS A 23 -37.47 -37.28 5.69
C LYS A 23 -37.25 -38.54 4.83
N ARG A 24 -36.28 -38.52 3.90
CA ARG A 24 -35.90 -39.62 2.99
C ARG A 24 -37.07 -40.22 2.18
N VAL A 25 -38.04 -39.39 1.78
CA VAL A 25 -39.24 -39.81 1.03
C VAL A 25 -39.27 -39.26 -0.40
N LEU A 26 -39.97 -39.98 -1.28
CA LEU A 26 -40.23 -39.54 -2.65
C LEU A 26 -40.99 -38.20 -2.65
N CYS A 27 -40.47 -37.23 -3.39
CA CYS A 27 -41.09 -35.92 -3.58
C CYS A 27 -41.80 -35.85 -4.95
N HIS A 28 -42.92 -35.12 -4.99
CA HIS A 28 -43.67 -34.83 -6.22
C HIS A 28 -43.65 -33.30 -6.47
N PRO A 29 -42.48 -32.73 -6.84
CA PRO A 29 -42.31 -31.28 -7.00
C PRO A 29 -43.16 -30.75 -8.17
N GLN A 30 -43.80 -29.59 -7.96
CA GLN A 30 -44.67 -28.97 -8.95
C GLN A 30 -43.88 -28.00 -9.85
N PRO A 31 -44.19 -27.92 -11.16
CA PRO A 31 -43.40 -27.13 -12.11
C PRO A 31 -43.57 -25.60 -11.95
N ASN A 32 -44.63 -25.17 -11.27
CA ASN A 32 -44.95 -23.76 -10.98
C ASN A 32 -44.42 -23.26 -9.62
N GLY A 33 -43.57 -24.04 -8.93
CA GLY A 33 -43.06 -23.70 -7.60
C GLY A 33 -44.06 -23.90 -6.45
N ALA A 34 -45.24 -24.45 -6.70
CA ALA A 34 -46.19 -24.79 -5.64
C ALA A 34 -45.65 -25.87 -4.68
N PRO A 35 -46.05 -25.86 -3.39
CA PRO A 35 -45.64 -26.87 -2.43
C PRO A 35 -46.01 -28.28 -2.91
N CYS A 36 -45.13 -29.25 -2.70
CA CYS A 36 -45.43 -30.62 -3.14
C CYS A 36 -46.55 -31.24 -2.29
N PRO A 37 -47.42 -32.11 -2.85
CA PRO A 37 -48.58 -32.66 -2.14
C PRO A 37 -48.25 -33.20 -0.74
N ARG A 38 -47.19 -34.02 -0.61
CA ARG A 38 -46.73 -34.58 0.68
C ARG A 38 -46.37 -33.55 1.77
N CYS A 39 -46.06 -32.31 1.40
CA CYS A 39 -45.88 -31.23 2.36
C CYS A 39 -47.22 -30.59 2.75
N VAL A 40 -48.14 -30.42 1.78
CA VAL A 40 -49.51 -29.93 2.00
C VAL A 40 -50.30 -30.91 2.88
N ASP A 41 -50.32 -32.21 2.54
CA ASP A 41 -51.00 -33.29 3.27
C ASP A 41 -50.58 -33.37 4.75
N LYS A 42 -49.37 -32.89 5.07
CA LYS A 42 -48.78 -32.93 6.41
C LYS A 42 -48.66 -31.55 7.05
N ASN A 43 -49.23 -30.50 6.44
CA ASN A 43 -49.12 -29.11 6.86
C ASN A 43 -47.68 -28.67 7.24
N ASN A 44 -46.70 -29.07 6.42
CA ASN A 44 -45.29 -28.72 6.58
C ASN A 44 -44.90 -27.66 5.54
N LEU A 45 -44.11 -26.66 5.93
CA LEU A 45 -43.53 -25.71 4.99
C LEU A 45 -42.66 -26.46 3.95
N CYS A 46 -42.89 -26.17 2.67
CA CYS A 46 -42.22 -26.82 1.55
C CYS A 46 -41.12 -25.92 0.98
N THR A 47 -39.97 -25.85 1.64
CA THR A 47 -38.83 -25.09 1.11
C THR A 47 -38.23 -25.77 -0.12
N THR A 48 -38.15 -25.02 -1.22
CA THR A 48 -37.45 -25.38 -2.45
C THR A 48 -36.50 -24.25 -2.83
N THR A 49 -35.19 -24.45 -2.58
CA THR A 49 -34.16 -23.45 -2.89
C THR A 49 -33.24 -23.96 -4.02
N PRO A 50 -33.60 -23.75 -5.30
CA PRO A 50 -32.86 -24.33 -6.42
C PRO A 50 -31.74 -23.42 -6.94
N THR A 51 -30.51 -23.63 -6.46
CA THR A 51 -29.31 -23.33 -7.26
C THR A 51 -28.77 -24.61 -7.88
N ARG A 52 -28.48 -24.60 -9.19
CA ARG A 52 -27.86 -25.73 -9.88
C ARG A 52 -26.40 -25.88 -9.44
N ARG A 53 -26.15 -26.59 -8.34
CA ARG A 53 -24.80 -27.09 -8.03
C ARG A 53 -24.42 -28.12 -9.07
N GLY A 54 -23.66 -27.68 -10.09
CA GLY A 54 -23.06 -28.57 -11.07
C GLY A 54 -22.22 -29.63 -10.38
N ARG A 55 -22.46 -30.91 -10.68
CA ARG A 55 -21.62 -32.00 -10.17
C ARG A 55 -20.31 -31.97 -10.97
N PRO A 56 -19.12 -31.87 -10.34
CA PRO A 56 -17.86 -31.91 -11.07
C PRO A 56 -17.77 -33.17 -11.93
N ALA A 57 -17.55 -32.99 -13.23
CA ALA A 57 -17.42 -34.10 -14.16
C ALA A 57 -16.05 -34.75 -13.99
N LYS A 58 -16.02 -36.06 -13.72
CA LYS A 58 -14.79 -36.85 -13.93
C LYS A 58 -14.64 -37.08 -15.44
N ASN A 59 -13.53 -36.57 -15.98
CA ASN A 59 -12.89 -36.89 -17.25
C ASN A 59 -13.81 -37.13 -18.47
N PRO A 60 -14.01 -36.12 -19.34
CA PRO A 60 -14.33 -36.35 -20.74
C PRO A 60 -13.05 -36.56 -21.57
N GLU A 61 -12.97 -37.64 -22.34
CA GLU A 61 -12.04 -37.70 -23.49
C GLU A 61 -12.58 -36.83 -24.64
N PRO A 62 -11.71 -36.17 -25.44
CA PRO A 62 -12.16 -35.32 -26.54
C PRO A 62 -12.41 -36.14 -27.82
N ALA A 63 -13.67 -36.20 -28.25
CA ALA A 63 -14.02 -36.67 -29.60
C ALA A 63 -13.73 -35.58 -30.65
N ARG A 64 -13.10 -35.96 -31.77
CA ARG A 64 -12.84 -35.08 -32.93
C ARG A 64 -14.06 -34.93 -33.84
N MET A 65 -14.25 -33.73 -34.40
CA MET A 65 -14.44 -33.41 -35.84
C MET A 65 -14.84 -31.90 -35.94
N GLN A 66 -14.13 -31.07 -36.71
CA GLN A 66 -14.34 -30.75 -38.14
C GLN A 66 -15.76 -30.20 -38.44
N GLU A 67 -16.01 -29.10 -39.16
CA GLU A 67 -15.22 -28.00 -39.80
C GLU A 67 -16.28 -26.91 -40.21
N GLN A 68 -16.09 -25.72 -40.78
CA GLN A 68 -15.05 -24.86 -41.42
C GLN A 68 -15.63 -23.39 -41.34
N GLU A 69 -15.06 -22.22 -41.68
CA GLU A 69 -13.74 -21.62 -42.06
C GLU A 69 -13.92 -20.07 -41.81
N LEU A 70 -12.92 -19.19 -41.60
CA LEU A 70 -12.16 -18.44 -42.64
C LEU A 70 -11.07 -17.53 -42.03
N ALA A 71 -9.86 -17.62 -42.60
CA ALA A 71 -8.81 -16.60 -42.76
C ALA A 71 -8.25 -15.75 -41.57
N MET A 72 -7.05 -16.14 -41.09
CA MET A 72 -5.83 -15.32 -40.84
C MET A 72 -5.84 -14.16 -39.79
N SER A 73 -4.77 -13.86 -39.04
CA SER A 73 -3.35 -14.29 -39.14
C SER A 73 -2.60 -14.39 -37.79
N GLN A 74 -1.78 -15.43 -37.67
CA GLN A 74 -0.55 -15.63 -36.86
C GLN A 74 -0.30 -14.83 -35.55
N VAL A 75 -0.38 -15.52 -34.40
CA VAL A 75 0.39 -15.24 -33.16
C VAL A 75 0.79 -16.59 -32.51
N PRO A 76 2.04 -16.80 -32.04
CA PRO A 76 2.45 -18.05 -31.38
C PRO A 76 2.00 -18.13 -29.92
N THR A 77 1.41 -19.26 -29.51
CA THR A 77 0.91 -19.50 -28.14
C THR A 77 1.60 -20.70 -27.46
N PRO A 78 2.17 -20.53 -26.25
CA PRO A 78 2.33 -21.61 -25.30
C PRO A 78 1.06 -21.74 -24.44
N ASN A 79 0.50 -22.95 -24.33
CA ASN A 79 -0.77 -23.17 -23.62
C ASN A 79 -0.62 -23.11 -22.09
N SER A 80 -1.26 -22.12 -21.46
CA SER A 80 -1.55 -22.16 -20.03
C SER A 80 -2.70 -23.13 -19.74
N SER A 81 -2.49 -24.10 -18.86
CA SER A 81 -3.55 -25.00 -18.36
C SER A 81 -3.29 -25.32 -16.90
N SER A 82 -3.76 -24.42 -16.03
CA SER A 82 -3.43 -24.36 -14.61
C SER A 82 -4.06 -25.47 -13.77
N SER A 83 -3.53 -26.69 -13.86
CA SER A 83 -3.71 -27.70 -12.81
C SER A 83 -2.76 -27.41 -11.66
N MET A 84 -3.30 -27.35 -10.43
CA MET A 84 -2.49 -27.31 -9.20
C MET A 84 -1.68 -28.60 -9.08
N THR A 85 -0.47 -28.57 -9.62
CA THR A 85 0.48 -29.67 -9.56
C THR A 85 1.33 -29.48 -8.32
N PHE A 86 1.27 -30.44 -7.39
CA PHE A 86 2.16 -30.46 -6.23
C PHE A 86 3.61 -30.39 -6.71
N LEU A 87 4.44 -29.57 -6.05
CA LEU A 87 5.82 -29.31 -6.45
C LEU A 87 6.59 -30.64 -6.61
N SER A 88 7.00 -30.95 -7.83
CA SER A 88 7.79 -32.14 -8.12
C SER A 88 9.16 -32.01 -7.44
N PRO A 89 9.63 -33.01 -6.66
CA PRO A 89 10.90 -32.92 -5.93
C PRO A 89 12.11 -32.55 -6.81
N ARG A 90 12.08 -32.92 -8.10
CA ARG A 90 13.15 -32.63 -9.07
C ARG A 90 13.33 -31.14 -9.39
N VAL A 91 12.39 -30.27 -9.04
CA VAL A 91 12.57 -28.81 -9.15
C VAL A 91 13.43 -28.27 -8.00
N LEU A 92 13.44 -28.94 -6.84
CA LEU A 92 14.26 -28.56 -5.68
C LEU A 92 15.73 -28.98 -5.82
N GLU A 93 16.03 -30.06 -6.53
CA GLU A 93 17.41 -30.57 -6.66
C GLU A 93 18.33 -29.64 -7.47
N SER A 94 17.79 -28.84 -8.40
CA SER A 94 18.53 -27.81 -9.16
C SER A 94 18.82 -26.51 -8.38
N PHE A 95 18.46 -26.43 -7.10
CA PHE A 95 18.81 -25.26 -6.27
C PHE A 95 20.25 -25.28 -5.74
N HIS A 96 20.99 -26.38 -5.89
CA HIS A 96 22.26 -26.63 -5.17
C HIS A 96 23.47 -25.71 -5.49
N GLU A 97 23.31 -24.71 -6.36
CA GLU A 97 24.24 -23.56 -6.49
C GLU A 97 23.90 -22.40 -5.54
N SER A 98 22.83 -22.49 -4.74
CA SER A 98 22.38 -21.41 -3.88
C SER A 98 23.35 -21.20 -2.70
N LEU A 99 24.05 -20.06 -2.75
CA LEU A 99 24.64 -19.32 -1.63
C LEU A 99 24.61 -20.03 -0.27
N GLU A 100 25.77 -20.53 0.17
CA GLU A 100 25.91 -21.09 1.50
C GLU A 100 25.65 -20.02 2.57
N LEU A 101 24.76 -20.33 3.53
CA LEU A 101 24.43 -19.45 4.65
C LEU A 101 25.49 -19.58 5.76
N THR A 102 26.65 -18.98 5.52
CA THR A 102 27.73 -18.87 6.50
C THR A 102 27.32 -17.95 7.67
N PRO A 103 27.97 -18.04 8.85
CA PRO A 103 27.63 -17.18 9.99
C PRO A 103 27.63 -15.68 9.67
N GLU A 104 28.63 -15.25 8.92
CA GLU A 104 28.90 -13.85 8.57
C GLU A 104 27.81 -13.28 7.65
N ILE A 105 27.32 -14.09 6.71
CA ILE A 105 26.27 -13.64 5.80
C ILE A 105 24.90 -13.57 6.48
N VAL A 106 24.63 -14.47 7.43
CA VAL A 106 23.42 -14.41 8.27
C VAL A 106 23.46 -13.17 9.17
N GLU A 107 24.59 -12.87 9.81
CA GLU A 107 24.76 -11.64 10.60
C GLU A 107 24.51 -10.38 9.74
N HIS A 108 25.16 -10.29 8.58
CA HIS A 108 24.96 -9.21 7.62
C HIS A 108 23.50 -9.07 7.15
N PHE A 109 22.76 -10.17 6.97
CA PHE A 109 21.33 -10.09 6.64
C PHE A 109 20.47 -9.57 7.80
N PHE A 110 20.82 -9.84 9.06
CA PHE A 110 20.14 -9.22 10.22
C PHE A 110 20.43 -7.71 10.31
N ASP A 111 21.67 -7.28 10.06
CA ASP A 111 22.05 -5.87 9.98
C ASP A 111 21.35 -5.13 8.81
N CYS A 112 21.13 -5.83 7.70
CA CYS A 112 20.29 -5.34 6.61
C CYS A 112 18.82 -5.21 7.04
N PHE A 113 18.27 -6.21 7.73
CA PHE A 113 16.88 -6.20 8.18
C PHE A 113 16.57 -5.03 9.13
N GLU A 114 17.51 -4.65 10.00
CA GLU A 114 17.38 -3.52 10.94
C GLU A 114 17.20 -2.16 10.25
N ARG A 115 17.54 -2.04 8.96
CA ARG A 115 17.29 -0.83 8.15
C ARG A 115 15.95 -0.82 7.41
N LEU A 116 15.17 -1.91 7.49
CA LEU A 116 13.84 -2.01 6.88
C LEU A 116 12.76 -1.52 7.85
N SER A 117 11.77 -0.78 7.36
CA SER A 117 10.63 -0.34 8.19
C SER A 117 9.79 -1.50 8.75
N SER A 118 9.87 -2.69 8.15
CA SER A 118 9.28 -3.92 8.69
C SER A 118 9.85 -4.32 10.07
N ALA A 119 11.09 -3.95 10.38
CA ALA A 119 11.70 -4.19 11.69
C ALA A 119 11.13 -3.31 12.80
N MET A 120 10.38 -2.26 12.46
CA MET A 120 9.73 -1.34 13.41
C MET A 120 8.35 -1.84 13.88
N ASN A 121 7.85 -2.98 13.39
CA ASN A 121 6.55 -3.51 13.79
C ASN A 121 6.60 -3.99 15.25
N PRO A 122 5.66 -3.57 16.14
CA PRO A 122 5.65 -3.95 17.56
C PRO A 122 5.72 -5.45 17.87
N ILE A 123 5.34 -6.33 16.92
CA ILE A 123 5.42 -7.78 17.10
C ILE A 123 6.81 -8.36 16.74
N VAL A 124 7.63 -7.63 15.99
CA VAL A 124 8.92 -8.10 15.47
C VAL A 124 10.00 -7.85 16.53
N LEU A 125 10.16 -8.80 17.44
CA LEU A 125 11.15 -8.75 18.52
C LEU A 125 12.58 -9.06 18.02
N ASN A 126 13.06 -8.28 17.04
CA ASN A 126 14.30 -8.54 16.31
C ASN A 126 15.52 -8.77 17.22
N SER A 127 15.69 -7.98 18.28
CA SER A 127 16.79 -8.13 19.24
C SER A 127 16.75 -9.46 20.03
N SER A 128 15.57 -10.06 20.19
CA SER A 128 15.41 -11.41 20.76
C SER A 128 15.83 -12.49 19.76
N VAL A 129 15.39 -12.36 18.50
CA VAL A 129 15.73 -13.31 17.42
C VAL A 129 17.22 -13.27 17.11
N LYS A 130 17.82 -12.07 16.97
CA LYS A 130 19.26 -11.88 16.73
C LYS A 130 20.10 -12.51 17.86
N ARG A 131 19.67 -12.36 19.12
CA ARG A 131 20.33 -13.04 20.27
C ARG A 131 20.20 -14.56 20.22
N ALA A 132 19.04 -15.11 19.83
CA ALA A 132 18.86 -16.55 19.66
C ALA A 132 19.74 -17.10 18.53
N VAL A 133 19.81 -16.38 17.40
CA VAL A 133 20.67 -16.68 16.26
C VAL A 133 22.16 -16.63 16.65
N GLN A 134 22.59 -15.59 17.38
CA GLN A 134 23.95 -15.48 17.94
C GLN A 134 24.28 -16.65 18.89
N THR A 135 23.34 -17.03 19.77
CA THR A 135 23.50 -18.18 20.68
C THR A 135 23.65 -19.50 19.90
N ALA A 136 23.02 -19.61 18.74
CA ALA A 136 23.17 -20.74 17.80
C ALA A 136 24.40 -20.63 16.88
N ALA A 137 25.35 -19.71 17.16
CA ALA A 137 26.49 -19.38 16.29
C ALA A 137 26.07 -19.11 14.83
N PHE A 138 24.97 -18.36 14.67
CA PHE A 138 24.28 -18.03 13.42
C PHE A 138 23.74 -19.22 12.60
N ARG A 139 23.82 -20.45 13.12
CA ARG A 139 23.31 -21.66 12.45
C ARG A 139 21.80 -21.78 12.61
N ILE A 140 21.07 -21.15 11.70
CA ILE A 140 19.60 -21.10 11.65
C ILE A 140 18.95 -22.49 11.81
N SER A 141 19.57 -23.55 11.29
CA SER A 141 19.09 -24.93 11.41
C SER A 141 18.97 -25.46 12.85
N LEU A 142 19.72 -24.90 13.80
CA LEU A 142 19.72 -25.28 15.22
C LEU A 142 18.64 -24.58 16.05
N LEU A 143 17.91 -23.62 15.47
CA LEU A 143 16.88 -22.85 16.17
C LEU A 143 15.58 -23.66 16.36
N PRO A 144 14.78 -23.37 17.41
CA PRO A 144 13.42 -23.88 17.56
C PRO A 144 12.56 -23.59 16.32
N PRO A 145 11.57 -24.43 15.95
CA PRO A 145 10.87 -24.33 14.67
C PRO A 145 10.34 -22.93 14.33
N GLU A 146 9.67 -22.27 15.27
CA GLU A 146 9.06 -20.94 15.05
C GLU A 146 10.13 -19.84 14.91
N THR A 147 11.12 -19.82 15.81
CA THR A 147 12.28 -18.92 15.76
C THR A 147 13.07 -19.11 14.47
N ARG A 148 13.18 -20.35 13.97
CA ARG A 148 13.84 -20.71 12.71
C ARG A 148 13.08 -20.16 11.51
N VAL A 149 11.75 -20.24 11.49
CA VAL A 149 10.94 -19.60 10.44
C VAL A 149 11.17 -18.10 10.46
N LEU A 150 11.03 -17.45 11.62
CA LEU A 150 11.22 -16.01 11.74
C LEU A 150 12.62 -15.57 11.29
N ALA A 151 13.68 -16.30 11.66
CA ALA A 151 15.04 -16.03 11.22
C ALA A 151 15.21 -16.21 9.70
N LEU A 152 14.62 -17.23 9.07
CA LEU A 152 14.65 -17.40 7.61
C LEU A 152 13.92 -16.26 6.87
N VAL A 153 12.79 -15.80 7.40
CA VAL A 153 12.02 -14.69 6.80
C VAL A 153 12.78 -13.35 6.96
N ILE A 154 13.39 -13.11 8.12
CA ILE A 154 14.29 -11.96 8.35
C ILE A 154 15.47 -11.98 7.37
N VAL A 155 16.12 -13.13 7.19
CA VAL A 155 17.22 -13.33 6.23
C VAL A 155 16.79 -13.10 4.79
N ALA A 156 15.61 -13.59 4.39
CA ALA A 156 15.06 -13.33 3.06
C ALA A 156 14.81 -11.83 2.82
N LEU A 157 14.21 -11.12 3.78
CA LEU A 157 14.01 -9.66 3.70
C LEU A 157 15.34 -8.88 3.69
N GLY A 158 16.28 -9.22 4.57
CA GLY A 158 17.61 -8.61 4.61
C GLY A 158 18.37 -8.79 3.30
N SER A 159 18.15 -9.90 2.59
CA SER A 159 18.78 -10.16 1.29
C SER A 159 18.39 -9.16 0.19
N LEU A 160 17.21 -8.53 0.28
CA LEU A 160 16.75 -7.54 -0.70
C LEU A 160 17.65 -6.29 -0.75
N ILE A 161 18.28 -5.92 0.36
CA ILE A 161 19.07 -4.69 0.47
C ILE A 161 20.57 -4.95 0.74
N SER A 162 20.98 -6.22 0.67
CA SER A 162 22.32 -6.70 1.01
C SER A 162 23.38 -6.28 -0.02
N PHE A 163 24.35 -5.47 0.41
CA PHE A 163 25.50 -5.08 -0.43
C PHE A 163 26.63 -6.14 -0.48
N HIS A 164 26.42 -7.33 0.09
CA HIS A 164 27.45 -8.37 0.21
C HIS A 164 27.80 -9.01 -1.13
N GLU A 165 29.09 -9.28 -1.35
CA GLU A 165 29.61 -9.69 -2.66
C GLU A 165 29.04 -11.02 -3.16
N SER A 166 28.88 -12.02 -2.28
CA SER A 166 28.27 -13.31 -2.64
C SER A 166 26.77 -13.23 -2.93
N VAL A 167 26.11 -12.09 -2.68
CA VAL A 167 24.69 -11.85 -2.97
C VAL A 167 24.49 -11.06 -4.27
N LEU A 168 25.38 -10.10 -4.55
CA LEU A 168 25.36 -9.28 -5.76
C LEU A 168 26.20 -9.87 -6.91
N GLY A 169 27.19 -10.71 -6.62
CA GLY A 169 28.18 -11.14 -7.60
C GLY A 169 29.07 -10.00 -8.11
N PRO A 170 29.91 -10.25 -9.13
CA PRO A 170 30.82 -9.25 -9.69
C PRO A 170 30.09 -8.06 -10.34
N GLY A 171 30.79 -6.94 -10.47
CA GLY A 171 30.27 -5.68 -10.99
C GLY A 171 29.98 -4.65 -9.88
N PRO A 172 29.63 -3.39 -10.25
CA PRO A 172 29.48 -2.28 -9.30
C PRO A 172 28.58 -2.62 -8.11
N ARG A 173 29.00 -2.28 -6.89
CA ARG A 173 28.24 -2.45 -5.66
C ARG A 173 28.66 -1.39 -4.65
N PRO A 174 27.75 -0.92 -3.76
CA PRO A 174 28.14 -0.01 -2.70
C PRO A 174 29.00 -0.75 -1.64
N ALA A 175 29.87 -0.01 -0.97
CA ALA A 175 30.64 -0.50 0.17
C ALA A 175 29.80 -0.60 1.47
N SER A 176 28.69 0.14 1.56
CA SER A 176 27.72 0.07 2.65
C SER A 176 26.37 0.69 2.25
N HIS A 177 25.33 0.54 3.08
CA HIS A 177 24.06 1.27 2.91
C HIS A 177 24.18 2.80 2.99
N ASP A 178 25.31 3.32 3.47
CA ASP A 178 25.58 4.75 3.65
C ASP A 178 26.60 5.29 2.62
N ASP A 179 26.83 4.53 1.53
CA ASP A 179 27.77 4.86 0.46
C ASP A 179 27.22 5.96 -0.46
N VAL A 180 27.38 7.21 -0.03
CA VAL A 180 26.99 8.40 -0.79
C VAL A 180 27.59 8.41 -2.19
N THR A 181 28.81 7.89 -2.39
CA THR A 181 29.46 7.89 -3.71
C THR A 181 28.77 6.96 -4.69
N PHE A 182 28.39 5.76 -4.26
CA PHE A 182 27.62 4.84 -5.09
C PHE A 182 26.21 5.37 -5.40
N PHE A 183 25.50 5.91 -4.40
CA PHE A 183 24.09 6.30 -4.56
C PHE A 183 23.88 7.70 -5.17
N ALA A 184 24.86 8.60 -5.12
CA ALA A 184 24.77 9.94 -5.71
C ALA A 184 25.65 10.14 -6.96
N SER A 185 26.63 9.27 -7.22
CA SER A 185 27.56 9.40 -8.36
C SER A 185 27.74 8.11 -9.18
N GLY A 186 27.17 6.99 -8.76
CA GLY A 186 27.05 5.79 -9.59
C GLY A 186 26.05 5.97 -10.73
N SER A 187 26.17 5.19 -11.80
CA SER A 187 25.18 5.22 -12.88
C SER A 187 23.82 4.75 -12.35
N HIS A 188 22.73 5.40 -12.78
CA HIS A 188 21.37 4.93 -12.54
C HIS A 188 21.20 3.44 -12.90
N THR A 189 21.87 3.01 -13.98
CA THR A 189 21.88 1.63 -14.47
C THR A 189 22.55 0.67 -13.48
N ASP A 190 23.62 1.07 -12.80
CA ASP A 190 24.33 0.24 -11.82
C ASP A 190 23.52 0.05 -10.53
N VAL A 191 22.86 1.12 -10.09
CA VAL A 191 21.95 1.09 -8.94
C VAL A 191 20.77 0.16 -9.22
N ILE A 192 20.10 0.32 -10.37
CA ILE A 192 18.94 -0.49 -10.77
C ILE A 192 19.32 -1.96 -11.01
N ASN A 193 20.51 -2.25 -11.55
CA ASN A 193 20.97 -3.62 -11.78
C ASN A 193 21.25 -4.41 -10.49
N CYS A 194 21.36 -3.76 -9.32
CA CYS A 194 21.51 -4.46 -8.05
C CYS A 194 20.27 -5.31 -7.69
N GLY A 195 19.05 -4.84 -7.99
CA GLY A 195 17.81 -5.57 -7.70
C GLY A 195 17.74 -6.94 -8.40
N PRO A 196 17.83 -7.01 -9.74
CA PRO A 196 17.86 -8.25 -10.50
C PRO A 196 18.97 -9.23 -10.06
N ARG A 197 20.19 -8.72 -9.76
CA ARG A 197 21.32 -9.54 -9.27
C ARG A 197 20.97 -10.29 -7.98
N ARG A 198 20.32 -9.63 -7.02
CA ARG A 198 19.92 -10.24 -5.74
C ARG A 198 18.67 -11.12 -5.84
N ALA A 199 17.87 -10.97 -6.89
CA ALA A 199 16.56 -11.61 -7.01
C ALA A 199 16.64 -13.15 -7.04
N ARG A 200 17.71 -13.78 -7.56
CA ARG A 200 17.93 -15.24 -7.46
C ARG A 200 18.04 -15.68 -5.99
N THR A 201 18.86 -14.98 -5.21
CA THR A 201 19.10 -15.26 -3.79
C THR A 201 17.86 -15.02 -2.94
N CYS A 202 17.19 -13.87 -3.09
CA CYS A 202 15.97 -13.59 -2.32
C CYS A 202 14.86 -14.61 -2.61
N ARG A 203 14.64 -15.00 -3.88
CA ARG A 203 13.66 -16.04 -4.23
C ARG A 203 13.99 -17.41 -3.61
N ALA A 204 15.27 -17.79 -3.53
CA ALA A 204 15.69 -19.03 -2.87
C ALA A 204 15.46 -18.99 -1.34
N LEU A 205 15.83 -17.90 -0.68
CA LEU A 205 15.63 -17.71 0.76
C LEU A 205 14.14 -17.61 1.12
N HIS A 206 13.33 -16.92 0.32
CA HIS A 206 11.88 -16.87 0.47
C HIS A 206 11.25 -18.26 0.30
N ALA A 207 11.68 -19.06 -0.68
CA ALA A 207 11.21 -20.44 -0.83
C ALA A 207 11.57 -21.33 0.37
N ALA A 208 12.76 -21.19 0.94
CA ALA A 208 13.16 -21.89 2.16
C ALA A 208 12.32 -21.46 3.38
N ALA A 209 12.07 -20.15 3.53
CA ALA A 209 11.23 -19.60 4.58
C ALA A 209 9.77 -20.09 4.47
N LEU A 210 9.19 -20.07 3.26
CA LEU A 210 7.86 -20.61 2.98
C LEU A 210 7.78 -22.10 3.33
N LYS A 211 8.77 -22.91 2.92
CA LYS A 211 8.80 -24.34 3.27
C LYS A 211 8.79 -24.54 4.79
N ALA A 212 9.67 -23.84 5.51
CA ALA A 212 9.74 -23.93 6.97
C ALA A 212 8.44 -23.46 7.64
N ALA A 213 7.78 -22.42 7.11
CA ALA A 213 6.50 -21.91 7.59
C ALA A 213 5.36 -22.94 7.44
N TRP A 214 5.30 -23.66 6.32
CA TRP A 214 4.38 -24.77 6.10
C TRP A 214 4.69 -25.97 7.00
N ASP A 215 5.96 -26.40 7.07
CA ASP A 215 6.41 -27.51 7.93
C ASP A 215 6.11 -27.26 9.42
N THR A 216 6.07 -26.00 9.85
CA THR A 216 5.83 -25.57 11.26
C THR A 216 4.35 -25.21 11.53
N GLY A 217 3.52 -25.05 10.50
CA GLY A 217 2.09 -24.76 10.64
C GLY A 217 1.77 -23.35 11.16
N ILE A 218 2.60 -22.34 10.86
CA ILE A 218 2.56 -21.01 11.50
C ILE A 218 1.26 -20.21 11.30
N ILE A 219 0.37 -20.65 10.40
CA ILE A 219 -0.95 -20.02 10.14
C ILE A 219 -1.98 -20.42 11.23
N LEU A 220 -1.74 -21.53 11.94
CA LEU A 220 -2.68 -22.12 12.90
C LEU A 220 -2.18 -22.02 14.36
N ASN A 221 -0.86 -22.00 14.54
CA ASN A 221 -0.20 -21.99 15.84
C ASN A 221 0.04 -20.55 16.29
N VAL A 222 -0.79 -20.03 17.21
CA VAL A 222 -0.67 -18.63 17.66
C VAL A 222 0.52 -18.43 18.60
N SER A 223 1.56 -17.76 18.12
CA SER A 223 2.67 -17.22 18.90
C SER A 223 3.12 -15.86 18.35
N THR A 224 3.92 -15.13 19.13
CA THR A 224 4.54 -13.85 18.70
C THR A 224 5.42 -14.07 17.48
N GLU A 225 6.23 -15.12 17.50
CA GLU A 225 7.15 -15.53 16.43
C GLU A 225 6.39 -15.89 15.14
N ASN A 226 5.29 -16.64 15.25
CA ASN A 226 4.47 -16.99 14.09
C ASN A 226 3.67 -15.80 13.56
N ALA A 227 3.20 -14.89 14.42
CA ALA A 227 2.56 -13.64 14.02
C ALA A 227 3.54 -12.72 13.26
N ALA A 228 4.75 -12.53 13.79
CA ALA A 228 5.83 -11.80 13.14
C ALA A 228 6.21 -12.44 11.80
N SER A 229 6.34 -13.77 11.76
CA SER A 229 6.63 -14.52 10.54
C SER A 229 5.55 -14.31 9.48
N CYS A 230 4.27 -14.32 9.84
CA CYS A 230 3.17 -14.03 8.91
C CYS A 230 3.23 -12.58 8.38
N PHE A 231 3.46 -11.58 9.23
CA PHE A 231 3.61 -10.18 8.78
C PHE A 231 4.77 -9.99 7.80
N LEU A 232 5.91 -10.62 8.08
CA LEU A 232 7.12 -10.50 7.26
C LEU A 232 7.03 -11.35 5.97
N LEU A 233 6.36 -12.51 5.99
CA LEU A 233 6.05 -13.28 4.77
C LEU A 233 5.07 -12.54 3.85
N ASP A 234 4.04 -11.90 4.41
CA ASP A 234 3.14 -11.07 3.60
C ASP A 234 3.91 -9.92 2.95
N THR A 235 4.86 -9.32 3.68
CA THR A 235 5.76 -8.29 3.14
C THR A 235 6.59 -8.80 1.96
N LEU A 236 7.13 -10.03 2.03
CA LEU A 236 7.87 -10.66 0.92
C LEU A 236 6.97 -10.99 -0.27
N ASP A 237 5.78 -11.53 -0.04
CA ASP A 237 4.83 -11.86 -1.11
C ASP A 237 4.33 -10.58 -1.82
N GLU A 238 4.00 -9.53 -1.05
CA GLU A 238 3.57 -8.23 -1.57
C GLU A 238 4.66 -7.48 -2.35
N GLN A 239 5.93 -7.88 -2.22
CA GLN A 239 7.10 -7.39 -2.99
C GLN A 239 7.45 -8.30 -4.18
N SER A 240 7.17 -9.60 -4.09
CA SER A 240 7.54 -10.61 -5.09
C SER A 240 6.51 -10.76 -6.21
N ASP A 241 5.22 -10.62 -5.90
CA ASP A 241 4.13 -10.81 -6.86
C ASP A 241 2.94 -9.89 -6.53
N PHE A 242 2.90 -8.75 -7.24
CA PHE A 242 1.86 -7.74 -7.08
C PHE A 242 0.46 -8.22 -7.54
N SER A 243 0.36 -9.33 -8.29
CA SER A 243 -0.90 -9.81 -8.88
C SER A 243 -1.76 -10.64 -7.92
N LYS A 244 -1.19 -11.16 -6.83
CA LYS A 244 -1.88 -12.02 -5.86
C LYS A 244 -3.00 -11.28 -5.13
N LEU A 245 -4.25 -11.50 -5.52
CA LEU A 245 -5.41 -10.93 -4.81
C LEU A 245 -5.54 -11.47 -3.37
N SER A 246 -5.16 -12.73 -3.12
CA SER A 246 -5.19 -13.36 -1.79
C SER A 246 -3.95 -13.03 -0.96
N ARG A 247 -4.14 -12.51 0.25
CA ARG A 247 -3.09 -12.29 1.27
C ARG A 247 -3.31 -13.21 2.49
N PRO A 248 -2.97 -14.51 2.39
CA PRO A 248 -3.21 -15.47 3.47
C PRO A 248 -2.38 -15.15 4.72
N TRP A 249 -1.16 -14.64 4.53
CA TRP A 249 -0.25 -14.30 5.61
C TRP A 249 -0.73 -13.09 6.42
N ALA A 250 -1.19 -12.00 5.79
CA ALA A 250 -1.81 -10.88 6.52
C ALA A 250 -3.11 -11.28 7.24
N ASN A 251 -3.90 -12.20 6.67
CA ASN A 251 -5.09 -12.74 7.37
C ASN A 251 -4.70 -13.53 8.63
N ALA A 252 -3.71 -14.42 8.53
CA ALA A 252 -3.17 -15.16 9.67
C ALA A 252 -2.57 -14.22 10.73
N TYR A 253 -1.77 -13.23 10.30
CA TYR A 253 -1.19 -12.20 11.15
C TYR A 253 -2.26 -11.44 11.94
N ILE A 254 -3.27 -10.85 11.29
CA ILE A 254 -4.33 -10.12 11.98
C ILE A 254 -5.13 -11.05 12.92
N SER A 255 -5.36 -12.31 12.53
CA SER A 255 -5.99 -13.31 13.42
C SER A 255 -5.13 -13.62 14.66
N HIS A 256 -3.82 -13.76 14.51
CA HIS A 256 -2.89 -13.95 15.63
C HIS A 256 -2.86 -12.73 16.54
N ILE A 257 -2.76 -11.53 15.96
CA ILE A 257 -2.76 -10.27 16.72
C ILE A 257 -4.05 -10.09 17.52
N ARG A 258 -5.23 -10.44 16.99
CA ARG A 258 -6.49 -10.44 17.75
C ARG A 258 -6.42 -11.31 19.01
N VAL A 259 -5.82 -12.50 18.92
CA VAL A 259 -5.67 -13.43 20.05
C VAL A 259 -4.60 -12.96 21.04
N LEU A 260 -3.39 -12.67 20.56
CA LEU A 260 -2.27 -12.16 21.37
C LEU A 260 -2.65 -10.85 22.09
N ALA A 261 -3.48 -10.02 21.46
CA ALA A 261 -3.95 -8.78 22.06
C ALA A 261 -4.89 -8.96 23.26
N THR A 262 -5.54 -10.12 23.43
CA THR A 262 -6.24 -10.43 24.69
C THR A 262 -5.30 -10.80 25.84
N LEU A 263 -4.06 -11.21 25.54
CA LEU A 263 -3.08 -11.65 26.54
C LEU A 263 -2.29 -10.47 27.13
N TRP A 264 -1.91 -9.49 26.30
CA TRP A 264 -1.11 -8.34 26.75
C TRP A 264 -1.92 -7.09 27.18
N ARG A 265 -3.24 -7.06 26.92
CA ARG A 265 -4.07 -5.88 27.20
C ARG A 265 -4.59 -5.90 28.63
N LYS A 266 -4.17 -4.92 29.43
CA LYS A 266 -4.76 -4.64 30.75
C LYS A 266 -5.95 -3.67 30.59
N PRO A 267 -7.05 -3.83 31.35
CA PRO A 267 -8.13 -2.84 31.38
C PRO A 267 -7.62 -1.44 31.73
N ASN A 268 -8.17 -0.41 31.09
CA ASN A 268 -7.87 1.02 31.29
C ASN A 268 -6.41 1.45 31.05
N VAL A 269 -5.51 0.56 30.62
CA VAL A 269 -4.13 0.89 30.23
C VAL A 269 -4.05 1.02 28.70
N PRO A 270 -3.42 2.08 28.15
CA PRO A 270 -3.16 2.17 26.71
C PRO A 270 -2.32 0.97 26.21
N PRO A 271 -2.62 0.40 25.03
CA PRO A 271 -1.85 -0.73 24.51
C PRO A 271 -0.36 -0.35 24.31
N PRO A 272 0.58 -1.27 24.56
CA PRO A 272 2.00 -1.00 24.42
C PRO A 272 2.31 -0.61 22.98
N GLN A 273 3.12 0.44 22.81
CA GLN A 273 3.45 1.02 21.49
C GLN A 273 2.22 1.46 20.65
N SER A 274 1.14 1.93 21.29
CA SER A 274 -0.12 2.30 20.61
C SER A 274 0.01 3.25 19.39
N ALA A 275 1.02 4.13 19.38
CA ALA A 275 1.33 4.99 18.24
C ALA A 275 1.93 4.22 17.06
N ASN A 276 2.88 3.31 17.31
CA ASN A 276 3.42 2.40 16.29
C ASN A 276 2.28 1.56 15.71
N TRP A 277 1.43 0.98 16.56
CA TRP A 277 0.25 0.22 16.12
C TRP A 277 -0.67 1.05 15.23
N ALA A 278 -0.97 2.31 15.56
CA ALA A 278 -1.74 3.20 14.69
C ALA A 278 -1.07 3.36 13.31
N GLY A 279 0.25 3.57 13.27
CA GLY A 279 1.01 3.66 12.01
C GLY A 279 0.98 2.37 11.17
N PHE A 280 1.05 1.19 11.79
CA PHE A 280 0.95 -0.09 11.08
C PHE A 280 -0.46 -0.38 10.56
N LEU A 281 -1.50 -0.08 11.33
CA LEU A 281 -2.89 -0.19 10.83
C LEU A 281 -3.18 0.80 9.70
N MET A 282 -2.61 2.01 9.76
CA MET A 282 -2.66 2.97 8.66
C MET A 282 -1.97 2.42 7.40
N ALA A 283 -0.73 1.92 7.52
CA ALA A 283 -0.01 1.36 6.39
C ALA A 283 -0.75 0.16 5.74
N GLU A 284 -1.32 -0.73 6.56
CA GLU A 284 -2.05 -1.93 6.13
C GLU A 284 -3.40 -1.60 5.44
N THR A 285 -4.16 -0.65 5.98
CA THR A 285 -5.43 -0.20 5.38
C THR A 285 -5.19 0.53 4.05
N LEU A 286 -4.20 1.43 3.98
CA LEU A 286 -3.83 2.13 2.76
C LEU A 286 -3.24 1.19 1.69
N LEU A 287 -2.47 0.17 2.09
CA LEU A 287 -1.98 -0.87 1.18
C LEU A 287 -3.16 -1.63 0.54
N SER A 288 -4.12 -2.04 1.36
CA SER A 288 -5.31 -2.77 0.93
C SER A 288 -6.20 -1.91 0.00
N ALA A 289 -6.52 -0.68 0.40
CA ALA A 289 -7.30 0.25 -0.42
C ALA A 289 -6.64 0.53 -1.79
N ARG A 290 -5.34 0.85 -1.81
CA ARG A 290 -4.58 1.10 -3.06
C ARG A 290 -4.52 -0.10 -3.99
N ARG A 291 -4.30 -1.30 -3.45
CA ARG A 291 -4.25 -2.55 -4.24
C ARG A 291 -5.63 -3.13 -4.55
N ARG A 292 -6.71 -2.45 -4.14
CA ARG A 292 -8.11 -2.92 -4.21
C ARG A 292 -8.30 -4.33 -3.61
N LYS A 293 -7.66 -4.58 -2.48
CA LYS A 293 -7.78 -5.81 -1.70
C LYS A 293 -8.73 -5.58 -0.51
N PRO A 294 -9.50 -6.59 -0.07
CA PRO A 294 -10.34 -6.48 1.12
C PRO A 294 -9.52 -6.03 2.34
N ILE A 295 -9.98 -4.96 3.00
CA ILE A 295 -9.33 -4.47 4.21
C ILE A 295 -9.52 -5.47 5.35
N LEU A 296 -8.41 -5.85 5.99
CA LEU A 296 -8.38 -6.86 7.06
C LEU A 296 -8.59 -6.30 8.46
N VAL A 297 -8.38 -4.99 8.61
CA VAL A 297 -8.43 -4.21 9.86
C VAL A 297 -9.83 -3.64 10.07
N THR A 298 -10.47 -3.98 11.18
CA THR A 298 -11.77 -3.43 11.59
C THR A 298 -11.60 -2.24 12.55
N MET A 299 -12.68 -1.50 12.81
CA MET A 299 -12.71 -0.51 13.90
C MET A 299 -12.42 -1.15 15.27
N GLY A 300 -12.82 -2.42 15.48
CA GLY A 300 -12.51 -3.17 16.69
C GLY A 300 -11.00 -3.38 16.88
N ASP A 301 -10.29 -3.74 15.81
CA ASP A 301 -8.82 -3.91 15.84
C ASP A 301 -8.10 -2.58 16.10
N GLN A 302 -8.60 -1.49 15.52
CA GLN A 302 -8.10 -0.15 15.75
C GLN A 302 -8.24 0.27 17.22
N ILE A 303 -9.41 0.05 17.83
CA ILE A 303 -9.66 0.33 19.25
C ILE A 303 -8.87 -0.63 20.18
N LEU A 304 -8.58 -1.85 19.71
CA LEU A 304 -7.82 -2.86 20.42
C LEU A 304 -6.31 -2.53 20.49
N LEU A 305 -5.72 -2.07 19.38
CA LEU A 305 -4.27 -1.95 19.20
C LEU A 305 -3.76 -0.50 19.31
N SER A 306 -4.56 0.49 18.92
CA SER A 306 -4.24 1.92 19.08
C SER A 306 -4.86 2.53 20.34
N GLY A 307 -5.84 1.85 20.97
CA GLY A 307 -6.57 2.33 22.13
C GLY A 307 -7.82 3.13 21.76
N ALA A 308 -8.38 3.90 22.71
CA ALA A 308 -9.62 4.63 22.53
C ALA A 308 -9.64 5.56 21.30
N GLU A 309 -10.85 5.82 20.80
CA GLU A 309 -11.13 6.64 19.63
C GLU A 309 -10.57 8.06 19.75
N SER A 310 -10.20 8.64 18.60
CA SER A 310 -9.72 10.02 18.50
C SER A 310 -10.84 11.02 18.78
N ARG A 311 -10.47 12.30 18.94
CA ARG A 311 -11.42 13.42 18.80
C ARG A 311 -11.91 13.50 17.33
N SER A 312 -12.88 14.35 17.02
CA SER A 312 -13.24 14.58 15.61
C SER A 312 -12.05 15.19 14.84
N LEU A 313 -12.03 15.08 13.51
CA LEU A 313 -10.90 15.55 12.70
C LEU A 313 -10.72 17.08 12.80
N GLU A 314 -11.83 17.81 12.95
CA GLU A 314 -11.89 19.25 13.15
C GLU A 314 -11.37 19.63 14.56
N GLN A 315 -11.77 18.88 15.58
CA GLN A 315 -11.26 19.03 16.95
C GLN A 315 -9.77 18.68 17.05
N PHE A 316 -9.28 17.75 16.23
CA PHE A 316 -7.87 17.41 16.15
C PHE A 316 -7.07 18.53 15.46
N LEU A 317 -7.52 19.04 14.31
CA LEU A 317 -6.94 20.22 13.64
C LEU A 317 -6.85 21.41 14.60
N ALA A 318 -7.98 21.80 15.22
CA ALA A 318 -8.03 22.89 16.19
C ALA A 318 -7.08 22.67 17.38
N SER A 319 -6.80 21.42 17.79
CA SER A 319 -5.84 21.13 18.87
C SER A 319 -4.37 21.26 18.45
N ILE A 320 -4.06 21.07 17.16
CA ILE A 320 -2.73 21.33 16.59
C ILE A 320 -2.50 22.85 16.47
N GLU A 321 -3.53 23.58 16.06
CA GLU A 321 -3.51 25.04 15.89
C GLU A 321 -3.46 25.76 17.26
N ALA A 322 -4.29 25.37 18.24
CA ALA A 322 -4.20 25.84 19.63
C ALA A 322 -2.93 25.38 20.39
N SER A 323 -2.04 24.69 19.70
CA SER A 323 -0.70 24.35 20.18
C SER A 323 0.41 25.00 19.34
N ALA A 324 0.10 25.86 18.37
CA ALA A 324 1.04 26.39 17.37
C ALA A 324 2.31 26.97 18.01
N GLU A 325 2.13 27.82 19.00
CA GLU A 325 3.17 28.55 19.76
C GLU A 325 4.06 27.64 20.63
N LYS A 326 3.66 26.38 20.87
CA LYS A 326 4.41 25.47 21.75
C LYS A 326 5.60 24.85 20.99
N PRO A 327 6.85 25.15 21.39
CA PRO A 327 8.03 24.61 20.71
C PRO A 327 8.25 23.13 21.03
N GLY A 328 9.07 22.47 20.20
CA GLY A 328 9.53 21.10 20.42
C GLY A 328 8.72 20.02 19.70
N SER A 329 9.37 18.88 19.45
CA SER A 329 8.81 17.74 18.71
C SER A 329 7.62 17.03 19.38
N LYS A 330 7.41 17.22 20.69
CA LYS A 330 6.35 16.55 21.45
C LYS A 330 4.97 16.69 20.80
N VAL A 331 4.62 17.87 20.28
CA VAL A 331 3.32 18.11 19.63
C VAL A 331 3.18 17.29 18.35
N LEU A 332 4.26 17.12 17.57
CA LEU A 332 4.27 16.26 16.39
C LEU A 332 4.09 14.78 16.77
N PHE A 333 4.80 14.31 17.81
CA PHE A 333 4.71 12.92 18.26
C PHE A 333 3.34 12.58 18.89
N ASP A 334 2.78 13.48 19.71
CA ASP A 334 1.43 13.34 20.26
C ASP A 334 0.37 13.28 19.12
N ALA A 335 0.59 14.01 18.02
CA ALA A 335 -0.30 14.06 16.86
C ALA A 335 -0.23 12.83 15.94
N MET A 336 0.87 12.06 15.92
CA MET A 336 1.03 10.91 15.03
C MET A 336 -0.04 9.83 15.22
N LYS A 337 -0.42 9.54 16.47
CA LYS A 337 -1.45 8.53 16.76
C LYS A 337 -2.85 8.97 16.28
N PRO A 338 -3.38 10.16 16.65
CA PRO A 338 -4.63 10.67 16.10
C PRO A 338 -4.61 10.76 14.56
N TYR A 339 -3.53 11.26 13.96
CA TYR A 339 -3.41 11.32 12.50
C TYR A 339 -3.57 9.95 11.84
N ALA A 340 -2.78 8.97 12.28
CA ALA A 340 -2.85 7.61 11.77
C ALA A 340 -4.22 6.95 12.06
N PHE A 341 -4.88 7.30 13.17
CA PHE A 341 -6.25 6.85 13.47
C PHE A 341 -7.26 7.37 12.44
N HIS A 342 -7.24 8.67 12.12
CA HIS A 342 -8.15 9.25 11.12
C HIS A 342 -7.87 8.69 9.71
N VAL A 343 -6.61 8.58 9.30
CA VAL A 343 -6.26 8.00 8.00
C VAL A 343 -6.66 6.52 7.90
N THR A 344 -6.51 5.73 8.97
CA THR A 344 -7.00 4.33 9.03
C THR A 344 -8.52 4.25 8.89
N HIS A 345 -9.25 5.20 9.50
CA HIS A 345 -10.72 5.26 9.40
C HIS A 345 -11.15 5.61 7.97
N LEU A 346 -10.60 6.68 7.39
CA LEU A 346 -10.90 7.14 6.04
C LEU A 346 -10.52 6.11 4.96
N ALA A 347 -9.43 5.36 5.16
CA ALA A 347 -9.06 4.26 4.26
C ALA A 347 -10.12 3.14 4.22
N ARG A 348 -10.84 2.88 5.33
CA ARG A 348 -11.99 1.99 5.36
C ARG A 348 -13.22 2.60 4.69
N GLU A 349 -13.58 3.82 5.05
CA GLU A 349 -14.74 4.53 4.47
C GLU A 349 -14.64 4.58 2.94
N LEU A 350 -13.46 4.88 2.39
CA LEU A 350 -13.16 4.86 0.96
C LEU A 350 -13.44 3.49 0.31
N TRP A 351 -13.01 2.39 0.96
CA TRP A 351 -13.24 1.02 0.50
C TRP A 351 -14.70 0.59 0.63
N GLU A 352 -15.37 0.98 1.71
CA GLU A 352 -16.75 0.60 2.04
C GLU A 352 -17.79 1.41 1.26
N THR A 353 -17.47 2.62 0.78
CA THR A 353 -18.45 3.54 0.16
C THR A 353 -18.16 3.97 -1.28
N ILE A 354 -16.93 3.81 -1.79
CA ILE A 354 -16.52 4.31 -3.13
C ILE A 354 -15.82 3.23 -3.97
N ILE A 355 -14.67 2.69 -3.49
CA ILE A 355 -13.73 1.93 -4.33
C ILE A 355 -13.84 0.40 -4.22
N GLY A 356 -14.52 -0.13 -3.21
CA GLY A 356 -14.61 -1.58 -2.97
C GLY A 356 -15.45 -2.30 -4.03
N ASP A 357 -15.09 -3.54 -4.38
CA ASP A 357 -15.71 -4.24 -5.51
C ASP A 357 -17.23 -4.40 -5.41
N HIS A 358 -17.79 -4.48 -4.19
CA HIS A 358 -19.23 -4.51 -3.99
C HIS A 358 -19.91 -3.16 -4.33
N VAL A 359 -19.26 -2.03 -4.05
CA VAL A 359 -19.68 -0.67 -4.47
C VAL A 359 -19.59 -0.52 -5.98
N ARG A 360 -18.67 -1.24 -6.63
CA ARG A 360 -18.47 -1.23 -8.08
C ARG A 360 -19.55 -2.01 -8.85
N LEU A 361 -20.41 -2.76 -8.15
CA LEU A 361 -21.64 -3.35 -8.70
C LEU A 361 -22.85 -2.39 -8.69
N ALA A 362 -22.72 -1.21 -8.08
CA ALA A 362 -23.78 -0.21 -7.93
C ALA A 362 -23.40 1.14 -8.57
N PRO A 363 -24.38 2.02 -8.87
CA PRO A 363 -24.12 3.43 -9.14
C PRO A 363 -23.34 4.06 -7.97
N LEU A 364 -22.39 4.95 -8.29
CA LEU A 364 -21.59 5.62 -7.26
C LEU A 364 -22.42 6.67 -6.52
N SER A 365 -22.24 6.74 -5.19
CA SER A 365 -22.91 7.76 -4.37
C SER A 365 -22.18 9.10 -4.46
N GLU A 366 -22.74 10.06 -5.19
CA GLU A 366 -22.21 11.43 -5.30
C GLU A 366 -21.97 12.04 -3.91
N SER A 367 -22.88 11.84 -2.94
CA SER A 367 -22.75 12.38 -1.58
C SER A 367 -21.62 11.76 -0.78
N ALA A 368 -21.34 10.46 -0.94
CA ALA A 368 -20.21 9.81 -0.29
C ALA A 368 -18.87 10.35 -0.83
N VAL A 369 -18.78 10.58 -2.15
CA VAL A 369 -17.61 11.19 -2.78
C VAL A 369 -17.41 12.63 -2.26
N THR A 370 -18.45 13.46 -2.21
CA THR A 370 -18.36 14.83 -1.69
C THR A 370 -17.94 14.86 -0.22
N GLN A 371 -18.56 14.05 0.65
CA GLN A 371 -18.19 13.91 2.06
C GLN A 371 -16.71 13.53 2.20
N PHE A 372 -16.27 12.52 1.45
CA PHE A 372 -14.90 12.03 1.51
C PHE A 372 -13.86 13.04 0.98
N ILE A 373 -14.22 13.84 -0.04
CA ILE A 373 -13.43 14.99 -0.52
C ILE A 373 -13.27 16.06 0.57
N SER A 374 -14.34 16.36 1.33
CA SER A 374 -14.26 17.28 2.48
C SER A 374 -13.34 16.71 3.58
N SER A 375 -13.44 15.42 3.90
CA SER A 375 -12.58 14.78 4.89
C SER A 375 -11.10 14.72 4.46
N ILE A 376 -10.79 14.46 3.19
CA ILE A 376 -9.41 14.55 2.69
C ILE A 376 -8.88 15.99 2.75
N SER A 377 -9.70 17.00 2.43
CA SER A 377 -9.30 18.41 2.56
C SER A 377 -8.92 18.78 4.00
N LEU A 378 -9.66 18.25 4.99
CA LEU A 378 -9.30 18.40 6.41
C LEU A 378 -8.02 17.63 6.80
N VAL A 379 -7.80 16.42 6.26
CA VAL A 379 -6.52 15.69 6.43
C VAL A 379 -5.35 16.46 5.83
N TYR A 380 -5.56 17.15 4.71
CA TYR A 380 -4.54 18.01 4.09
C TYR A 380 -4.23 19.25 4.94
N ALA A 381 -5.25 19.91 5.50
CA ALA A 381 -5.05 21.00 6.45
C ALA A 381 -4.28 20.56 7.71
N VAL A 382 -4.58 19.37 8.24
CA VAL A 382 -3.80 18.76 9.33
C VAL A 382 -2.36 18.48 8.91
N LEU A 383 -2.15 17.94 7.70
CA LEU A 383 -0.83 17.66 7.14
C LEU A 383 0.01 18.94 7.03
N THR A 384 -0.51 20.03 6.45
CA THR A 384 0.28 21.26 6.26
C THR A 384 0.65 21.92 7.59
N ARG A 385 -0.26 21.91 8.58
CA ARG A 385 0.05 22.38 9.95
C ARG A 385 1.12 21.53 10.64
N LEU A 386 1.12 20.20 10.47
CA LEU A 386 2.14 19.34 11.06
C LEU A 386 3.49 19.46 10.34
N LEU A 387 3.49 19.61 9.01
CA LEU A 387 4.72 19.77 8.23
C LEU A 387 5.38 21.13 8.41
N SER A 388 4.60 22.21 8.60
CA SER A 388 5.16 23.52 8.98
C SER A 388 6.02 23.43 10.26
N ARG A 389 5.60 22.64 11.24
CA ARG A 389 6.40 22.36 12.46
C ARG A 389 7.65 21.54 12.16
N VAL A 390 7.58 20.58 11.23
CA VAL A 390 8.73 19.79 10.79
C VAL A 390 9.81 20.70 10.22
N ASP A 391 9.44 21.71 9.42
CA ASP A 391 10.39 22.69 8.90
C ASP A 391 11.05 23.49 10.04
N THR A 392 10.27 23.97 11.01
CA THR A 392 10.80 24.70 12.18
C THR A 392 11.79 23.86 12.98
N LEU A 393 11.47 22.59 13.23
CA LEU A 393 12.31 21.67 14.01
C LEU A 393 13.59 21.28 13.26
N CYS A 394 13.50 21.00 11.96
CA CYS A 394 14.67 20.70 11.12
C CYS A 394 15.55 21.95 10.88
N ALA A 395 14.96 23.14 10.77
CA ALA A 395 15.72 24.39 10.68
C ALA A 395 16.51 24.68 11.97
N ALA A 396 15.87 24.57 13.14
CA ALA A 396 16.54 24.69 14.43
C ALA A 396 17.67 23.64 14.61
N SER A 397 17.45 22.41 14.14
CA SER A 397 18.46 21.34 14.16
C SER A 397 19.66 21.59 13.24
N SER A 398 19.52 22.45 12.23
CA SER A 398 20.56 22.69 11.21
C SER A 398 21.69 23.63 11.67
N GLY A 399 21.60 24.20 12.88
CA GLY A 399 22.65 25.04 13.45
C GLY A 399 23.89 24.30 13.99
N ALA A 400 23.88 22.97 14.01
CA ALA A 400 24.92 22.15 14.65
C ALA A 400 25.55 21.12 13.69
N GLY A 401 26.70 21.47 13.11
CA GLY A 401 27.74 20.51 12.70
C GLY A 401 27.49 19.61 11.48
N ASP A 402 28.19 19.91 10.40
CA ASP A 402 28.55 19.02 9.26
C ASP A 402 27.46 18.30 8.45
N ILE A 403 27.44 18.71 7.17
CA ILE A 403 27.00 17.93 6.01
C ILE A 403 28.03 16.79 5.76
N GLY A 404 28.21 15.87 6.73
CA GLY A 404 29.37 14.96 6.70
C GLY A 404 29.31 13.67 7.53
N ALA A 405 28.26 13.41 8.32
CA ALA A 405 28.22 12.23 9.21
C ALA A 405 26.98 11.34 9.03
N PHE A 406 27.17 10.17 8.40
CA PHE A 406 26.36 8.97 8.63
C PHE A 406 26.94 8.21 9.83
N SER A 407 26.82 8.79 11.03
CA SER A 407 27.38 8.18 12.24
C SER A 407 26.69 6.84 12.56
N ARG A 408 27.48 5.80 12.85
CA ARG A 408 26.97 4.44 13.11
C ARG A 408 26.26 4.27 14.46
N ASN A 409 26.36 5.26 15.35
CA ASN A 409 25.76 5.21 16.68
C ASN A 409 24.22 5.15 16.55
N HIS A 410 23.64 4.11 17.14
CA HIS A 410 22.22 3.74 16.99
C HIS A 410 21.23 4.63 17.77
N GLU A 411 21.65 5.82 18.18
CA GLU A 411 20.82 6.75 18.94
C GLU A 411 19.77 7.39 18.02
N TRP A 412 18.54 7.47 18.55
CA TRP A 412 17.39 8.00 17.84
C TRP A 412 17.42 9.53 17.88
N SER A 413 18.25 10.15 17.03
CA SER A 413 18.31 11.62 16.94
C SER A 413 16.93 12.20 16.60
N GLU A 414 16.55 13.28 17.30
CA GLU A 414 15.20 13.86 17.23
C GLU A 414 14.80 14.20 15.79
N ASP A 415 15.71 14.84 15.03
CA ASP A 415 15.58 15.10 13.59
C ASP A 415 15.21 13.84 12.76
N ARG A 416 15.83 12.68 13.05
CA ARG A 416 15.54 11.42 12.35
C ARG A 416 14.13 10.89 12.65
N VAL A 417 13.63 11.11 13.86
CA VAL A 417 12.26 10.74 14.26
C VAL A 417 11.23 11.72 13.67
N VAL A 418 11.53 13.03 13.73
CA VAL A 418 10.72 14.10 13.11
C VAL A 418 10.55 13.88 11.61
N ARG A 419 11.62 13.54 10.88
CA ARG A 419 11.58 13.16 9.45
C ARG A 419 10.77 11.89 9.20
N GLY A 420 10.88 10.89 10.06
CA GLY A 420 10.07 9.66 9.99
C GLY A 420 8.57 9.93 10.19
N CYS A 421 8.22 10.82 11.12
CA CYS A 421 6.86 11.28 11.35
C CYS A 421 6.31 12.02 10.12
N ALA A 422 7.09 12.96 9.57
CA ALA A 422 6.73 13.71 8.37
C ALA A 422 6.48 12.78 7.15
N TYR A 423 7.35 11.79 6.93
CA TYR A 423 7.15 10.75 5.91
C TYR A 423 5.85 9.96 6.14
N GLY A 424 5.60 9.53 7.39
CA GLY A 424 4.38 8.82 7.76
C GLY A 424 3.10 9.63 7.53
N ILE A 425 3.13 10.93 7.83
CA ILE A 425 2.02 11.87 7.57
C ILE A 425 1.75 11.96 6.08
N ILE A 426 2.77 12.31 5.27
CA ILE A 426 2.61 12.52 3.83
C ILE A 426 2.12 11.24 3.15
N MET A 427 2.72 10.09 3.46
CA MET A 427 2.33 8.82 2.86
C MET A 427 0.93 8.34 3.32
N GLY A 428 0.41 8.89 4.42
CA GLY A 428 -1.00 8.79 4.80
C GLY A 428 -1.91 9.50 3.81
N PHE A 429 -1.68 10.80 3.58
CA PHE A 429 -2.45 11.62 2.62
C PHE A 429 -2.35 11.10 1.17
N VAL A 430 -1.12 10.87 0.67
CA VAL A 430 -0.87 10.32 -0.69
C VAL A 430 -1.59 8.97 -0.85
N GLY A 431 -1.64 8.16 0.21
CA GLY A 431 -2.30 6.86 0.23
C GLY A 431 -3.83 6.91 0.11
N LEU A 432 -4.48 7.99 0.55
CA LEU A 432 -5.94 8.18 0.48
C LEU A 432 -6.39 8.78 -0.85
N VAL A 433 -5.67 9.78 -1.37
CA VAL A 433 -6.14 10.58 -2.51
C VAL A 433 -5.96 9.87 -3.86
N LEU A 434 -4.87 9.12 -4.06
CA LEU A 434 -4.62 8.45 -5.34
C LEU A 434 -5.64 7.34 -5.67
N PRO A 435 -6.10 6.49 -4.72
CA PRO A 435 -7.17 5.52 -5.00
C PRO A 435 -8.53 6.16 -5.29
N LEU A 436 -8.86 7.27 -4.63
CA LEU A 436 -10.08 8.04 -4.89
C LEU A 436 -10.08 8.56 -6.33
N HIS A 437 -9.05 9.33 -6.70
CA HIS A 437 -8.94 9.92 -8.03
C HIS A 437 -9.04 8.86 -9.14
N ARG A 438 -8.34 7.73 -8.98
CA ARG A 438 -8.35 6.62 -9.97
C ARG A 438 -9.67 5.87 -10.09
N GLU A 439 -10.47 5.77 -9.02
CA GLU A 439 -11.81 5.18 -9.17
C GLU A 439 -12.78 6.17 -9.82
N LEU A 440 -12.67 7.47 -9.54
CA LEU A 440 -13.48 8.48 -10.22
C LEU A 440 -13.12 8.55 -11.73
N GLU A 441 -11.83 8.57 -12.06
CA GLU A 441 -11.31 8.41 -13.44
C GLU A 441 -11.87 7.16 -14.12
N TYR A 442 -11.75 5.98 -13.49
CA TYR A 442 -12.29 4.73 -14.01
C TYR A 442 -13.82 4.79 -14.24
N ARG A 443 -14.57 5.39 -13.32
CA ARG A 443 -16.03 5.51 -13.42
C ARG A 443 -16.45 6.51 -14.51
N VAL A 444 -15.69 7.60 -14.73
CA VAL A 444 -15.90 8.52 -15.87
C VAL A 444 -15.64 7.77 -17.19
N GLY A 445 -14.51 7.07 -17.31
CA GLY A 445 -14.19 6.28 -18.51
C GLY A 445 -15.22 5.21 -18.86
N LEU A 446 -15.87 4.59 -17.86
CA LEU A 446 -17.01 3.69 -18.09
C LEU A 446 -18.23 4.42 -18.68
N LEU A 447 -18.52 5.65 -18.24
CA LEU A 447 -19.64 6.44 -18.76
C LEU A 447 -19.37 6.96 -20.17
N ASP A 448 -18.14 7.39 -20.46
CA ASP A 448 -17.76 7.84 -21.81
C ASP A 448 -17.76 6.66 -22.81
N ALA A 449 -17.29 5.47 -22.41
CA ALA A 449 -17.40 4.26 -23.22
C ALA A 449 -18.87 3.86 -23.47
N ALA A 450 -19.71 3.86 -22.44
CA ALA A 450 -21.14 3.58 -22.58
C ALA A 450 -21.88 4.63 -23.42
N ALA A 451 -21.43 5.89 -23.43
CA ALA A 451 -21.98 6.94 -24.28
C ALA A 451 -21.61 6.73 -25.77
N ALA A 452 -20.39 6.24 -26.05
CA ALA A 452 -19.96 5.91 -27.41
C ALA A 452 -20.77 4.76 -28.03
N ASP A 453 -21.11 3.73 -27.25
CA ASP A 453 -21.94 2.60 -27.70
C ASP A 453 -23.40 3.01 -28.02
N VAL A 454 -23.91 4.08 -27.40
CA VAL A 454 -25.33 4.52 -27.51
C VAL A 454 -25.49 5.65 -28.54
N ALA A 455 -24.71 5.60 -29.63
CA ALA A 455 -24.58 6.63 -30.68
C ALA A 455 -25.88 7.05 -31.44
N ASN A 456 -27.06 6.53 -31.08
CA ASN A 456 -28.34 6.79 -31.73
C ASN A 456 -29.41 7.43 -30.81
N GLY A 457 -29.08 7.88 -29.59
CA GLY A 457 -30.06 8.53 -28.72
C GLY A 457 -29.49 9.36 -27.56
N VAL A 458 -29.84 10.65 -27.51
CA VAL A 458 -29.39 11.58 -26.45
C VAL A 458 -30.14 11.31 -25.14
N ASN A 459 -29.55 10.48 -24.27
CA ASN A 459 -30.05 10.29 -22.91
C ASN A 459 -29.55 11.41 -21.99
N VAL A 460 -30.33 12.49 -21.87
CA VAL A 460 -30.03 13.67 -21.04
C VAL A 460 -29.66 13.30 -19.59
N GLY A 461 -30.27 12.26 -19.02
CA GLY A 461 -29.95 11.80 -17.66
C GLY A 461 -28.55 11.19 -17.53
N ALA A 462 -28.10 10.46 -18.57
CA ALA A 462 -26.74 9.93 -18.62
C ALA A 462 -25.71 11.05 -18.82
N THR A 463 -26.00 12.03 -19.69
CA THR A 463 -25.15 13.21 -19.91
C THR A 463 -24.94 13.99 -18.60
N LEU A 464 -26.01 14.26 -17.86
CA LEU A 464 -25.95 15.00 -16.59
C LEU A 464 -25.19 14.23 -15.50
N ALA A 465 -25.37 12.92 -15.39
CA ALA A 465 -24.63 12.08 -14.44
C ALA A 465 -23.12 12.07 -14.74
N ARG A 466 -22.76 11.98 -16.02
CA ARG A 466 -21.38 12.05 -16.53
C ARG A 466 -20.72 13.39 -16.23
N GLU A 467 -21.44 14.50 -16.40
CA GLU A 467 -20.94 15.85 -16.08
C GLU A 467 -20.70 16.06 -14.57
N ARG A 468 -21.63 15.61 -13.72
CA ARG A 468 -21.45 15.66 -12.26
C ARG A 468 -20.26 14.81 -11.79
N LEU A 469 -20.15 13.58 -12.30
CA LEU A 469 -19.03 12.71 -11.97
C LEU A 469 -17.70 13.29 -12.48
N GLY A 470 -17.70 13.91 -13.67
CA GLY A 470 -16.53 14.63 -14.20
C GLY A 470 -16.09 15.77 -13.30
N LEU A 471 -17.02 16.54 -12.72
CA LEU A 471 -16.72 17.60 -11.75
C LEU A 471 -16.11 17.03 -10.45
N LEU A 472 -16.67 15.94 -9.91
CA LEU A 472 -16.09 15.25 -8.74
C LEU A 472 -14.70 14.66 -9.03
N ALA A 473 -14.50 14.09 -10.23
CA ALA A 473 -13.21 13.58 -10.69
C ALA A 473 -12.17 14.70 -10.84
N ALA A 474 -12.57 15.87 -11.34
CA ALA A 474 -11.72 17.06 -11.43
C ALA A 474 -11.33 17.60 -10.05
N GLN A 475 -12.27 17.67 -9.09
CA GLN A 475 -11.96 18.05 -7.71
C GLN A 475 -10.95 17.07 -7.07
N ALA A 476 -11.15 15.76 -7.23
CA ALA A 476 -10.21 14.75 -6.74
C ALA A 476 -8.84 14.81 -7.44
N ARG A 477 -8.78 15.15 -8.74
CA ARG A 477 -7.54 15.39 -9.49
C ARG A 477 -6.76 16.58 -8.93
N VAL A 478 -7.43 17.70 -8.64
CA VAL A 478 -6.79 18.88 -8.02
C VAL A 478 -6.17 18.52 -6.66
N ILE A 479 -6.87 17.78 -5.82
CA ILE A 479 -6.32 17.35 -4.51
C ILE A 479 -5.19 16.32 -4.71
N ALA A 480 -5.27 15.44 -5.71
CA ALA A 480 -4.18 14.54 -6.07
C ALA A 480 -2.93 15.29 -6.58
N ALA A 481 -3.09 16.41 -7.28
CA ALA A 481 -1.97 17.26 -7.75
C ALA A 481 -1.18 17.92 -6.61
N LEU A 482 -1.75 18.02 -5.40
CA LEU A 482 -1.07 18.42 -4.16
C LEU A 482 -0.19 17.29 -3.57
N ALA A 483 -0.49 16.03 -3.88
CA ALA A 483 0.26 14.88 -3.39
C ALA A 483 1.67 14.77 -4.00
N ILE A 484 1.91 15.40 -5.15
CA ILE A 484 3.18 15.39 -5.89
C ILE A 484 4.29 16.16 -5.13
N PRO A 485 4.16 17.47 -4.85
CA PRO A 485 5.20 18.22 -4.13
C PRO A 485 5.42 17.68 -2.72
N GLU A 486 4.36 17.26 -2.03
CA GLU A 486 4.49 16.64 -0.72
C GLU A 486 5.21 15.28 -0.81
N LEU A 487 4.98 14.44 -1.82
CA LEU A 487 5.78 13.22 -2.01
C LEU A 487 7.26 13.54 -2.31
N ALA A 488 7.55 14.54 -3.15
CA ALA A 488 8.92 14.96 -3.41
C ALA A 488 9.62 15.47 -2.13
N ARG A 489 8.89 16.19 -1.29
CA ARG A 489 9.32 16.60 0.06
C ARG A 489 9.53 15.40 0.99
N ALA A 490 8.60 14.45 1.02
CA ALA A 490 8.70 13.21 1.79
C ALA A 490 9.92 12.39 1.40
N ILE A 491 10.36 12.45 0.14
CA ILE A 491 11.57 11.78 -0.34
C ILE A 491 12.85 12.50 0.12
N ARG A 492 12.84 13.84 0.13
CA ARG A 492 13.95 14.68 0.63
C ARG A 492 14.13 14.61 2.16
N LEU A 493 13.13 14.10 2.90
CA LEU A 493 13.10 14.13 4.36
C LEU A 493 13.94 13.02 5.02
N PRO A 494 13.67 11.70 4.87
CA PRO A 494 14.32 10.63 5.63
C PRO A 494 15.56 10.05 4.93
N ARG A 495 16.66 9.85 5.67
CA ARG A 495 17.85 9.11 5.21
C ARG A 495 17.67 7.58 5.15
N TRP A 496 16.42 7.08 5.06
CA TRP A 496 16.06 5.65 5.18
C TRP A 496 15.71 5.05 3.80
N TYR A 497 16.65 5.04 2.87
CA TYR A 497 16.42 4.85 1.43
C TYR A 497 15.86 3.48 0.96
N TYR A 498 15.74 2.48 1.85
CA TYR A 498 15.65 1.07 1.46
C TYR A 498 14.32 0.36 1.77
N ALA A 499 13.32 1.05 2.30
CA ALA A 499 12.04 0.44 2.72
C ALA A 499 11.10 0.13 1.54
N PRO A 500 10.87 -1.14 1.13
CA PRO A 500 10.13 -1.43 -0.11
C PRO A 500 8.60 -1.44 0.05
N ILE A 501 8.08 -1.21 1.27
CA ILE A 501 6.64 -1.32 1.60
C ILE A 501 5.76 -0.39 0.74
N GLN A 502 6.29 0.76 0.31
CA GLN A 502 5.52 1.81 -0.36
C GLN A 502 5.97 2.07 -1.82
N VAL A 503 6.75 1.15 -2.40
CA VAL A 503 7.20 1.23 -3.81
C VAL A 503 6.05 1.37 -4.79
N ARG A 504 4.93 0.65 -4.54
CA ARG A 504 3.76 0.80 -5.39
C ARG A 504 3.11 2.19 -5.22
N THR A 505 3.12 2.80 -4.04
CA THR A 505 2.66 4.20 -3.86
C THR A 505 3.53 5.17 -4.65
N LEU A 506 4.85 4.96 -4.63
CA LEU A 506 5.81 5.75 -5.38
C LEU A 506 5.56 5.63 -6.89
N ALA A 507 5.51 4.42 -7.44
CA ALA A 507 5.19 4.18 -8.84
C ALA A 507 3.78 4.69 -9.23
N ASP A 508 2.81 4.58 -8.31
CA ASP A 508 1.45 5.06 -8.53
C ASP A 508 1.37 6.59 -8.62
N CYS A 509 2.17 7.30 -7.82
CA CYS A 509 2.28 8.76 -7.85
C CYS A 509 3.18 9.23 -9.01
N VAL A 510 4.26 8.52 -9.34
CA VAL A 510 5.08 8.76 -10.55
C VAL A 510 4.21 8.71 -11.79
N ARG A 511 3.36 7.68 -11.92
CA ARG A 511 2.45 7.57 -13.06
C ARG A 511 1.53 8.79 -13.12
N PHE A 512 0.80 9.08 -12.06
CA PHE A 512 -0.07 10.25 -11.99
C PHE A 512 0.67 11.57 -12.31
N ALA A 513 1.87 11.79 -11.75
CA ALA A 513 2.66 12.99 -11.99
C ALA A 513 3.16 13.11 -13.43
N LEU A 514 3.48 12.00 -14.10
CA LEU A 514 3.77 11.96 -15.54
C LEU A 514 2.50 12.22 -16.37
N ASP A 515 1.36 11.66 -15.96
CA ASP A 515 0.08 11.83 -16.66
C ASP A 515 -0.40 13.31 -16.56
N GLU A 516 -0.15 14.00 -15.43
CA GLU A 516 -0.29 15.46 -15.31
C GLU A 516 0.71 16.22 -16.20
N ALA A 517 1.97 15.77 -16.26
CA ALA A 517 3.06 16.43 -16.98
C ALA A 517 2.96 16.30 -18.51
N GLU A 518 2.38 15.21 -19.01
CA GLU A 518 2.08 15.00 -20.43
C GLU A 518 0.77 15.72 -20.85
N ALA A 519 -0.10 16.08 -19.89
CA ALA A 519 -1.30 16.87 -20.13
C ALA A 519 -1.08 18.40 -20.06
N ALA A 520 0.02 18.84 -19.45
CA ALA A 520 0.36 20.27 -19.31
C ALA A 520 1.07 20.80 -20.58
N PRO A 521 0.66 21.98 -21.13
CA PRO A 521 1.31 22.55 -22.32
C PRO A 521 2.70 23.15 -22.01
N VAL A 522 2.94 23.53 -20.75
CA VAL A 522 4.22 23.99 -20.21
C VAL A 522 4.34 23.42 -18.79
N LEU A 523 5.56 23.01 -18.41
CA LEU A 523 5.85 22.47 -17.08
C LEU A 523 6.60 23.51 -16.23
N GLU A 524 6.05 23.79 -15.04
CA GLU A 524 6.71 24.66 -14.07
C GLU A 524 8.05 24.07 -13.60
N PRO A 525 9.12 24.86 -13.43
CA PRO A 525 10.44 24.37 -13.01
C PRO A 525 10.41 23.58 -11.69
N GLU A 526 9.52 23.93 -10.76
CA GLU A 526 9.33 23.20 -9.51
C GLU A 526 8.75 21.80 -9.73
N ARG A 527 7.80 21.65 -10.67
CA ARG A 527 7.22 20.35 -11.05
C ARG A 527 8.27 19.46 -11.71
N VAL A 528 9.16 20.02 -12.54
CA VAL A 528 10.31 19.27 -13.11
C VAL A 528 11.27 18.81 -12.00
N LYS A 529 11.60 19.67 -11.05
CA LYS A 529 12.45 19.36 -9.88
C LYS A 529 11.84 18.27 -8.98
N ASP A 530 10.53 18.30 -8.78
CA ASP A 530 9.80 17.29 -8.02
C ASP A 530 9.72 15.96 -8.78
N LEU A 531 9.40 15.96 -10.08
CA LEU A 531 9.47 14.76 -10.94
C LEU A 531 10.86 14.12 -10.91
N ALA A 532 11.93 14.91 -11.02
CA ALA A 532 13.30 14.43 -10.92
C ALA A 532 13.61 13.81 -9.54
N THR A 533 13.10 14.42 -8.46
CA THR A 533 13.25 13.91 -7.08
C THR A 533 12.53 12.57 -6.89
N ILE A 534 11.27 12.48 -7.34
CA ILE A 534 10.46 11.26 -7.23
C ILE A 534 11.05 10.15 -8.12
N GLY A 535 11.52 10.50 -9.33
CA GLY A 535 12.20 9.59 -10.24
C GLY A 535 13.52 9.05 -9.69
N ALA A 536 14.36 9.91 -9.08
CA ALA A 536 15.57 9.47 -8.39
C ALA A 536 15.27 8.43 -7.31
N GLN A 537 14.24 8.62 -6.50
CA GLN A 537 13.84 7.62 -5.50
C GLN A 537 13.32 6.31 -6.15
N LEU A 538 12.63 6.37 -7.30
CA LEU A 538 12.22 5.15 -8.00
C LEU A 538 13.43 4.36 -8.54
N ARG A 539 14.48 5.06 -8.99
CA ARG A 539 15.77 4.46 -9.37
C ARG A 539 16.50 3.85 -8.15
N ILE A 540 16.51 4.54 -7.00
CA ILE A 540 17.03 4.02 -5.72
C ILE A 540 16.25 2.78 -5.25
N VAL A 541 14.93 2.72 -5.45
CA VAL A 541 14.15 1.50 -5.20
C VAL A 541 14.59 0.34 -6.10
N GLY A 542 15.08 0.63 -7.32
CA GLY A 542 15.71 -0.34 -8.22
C GLY A 542 16.94 -1.05 -7.65
N TYR A 543 17.60 -0.48 -6.64
CA TYR A 543 18.57 -1.21 -5.83
C TYR A 543 17.89 -2.42 -5.16
N SER A 544 16.78 -2.18 -4.45
CA SER A 544 16.16 -3.17 -3.56
C SER A 544 15.30 -4.21 -4.27
N LEU A 545 14.77 -3.89 -5.46
CA LEU A 545 13.80 -4.72 -6.19
C LEU A 545 14.16 -4.86 -7.67
N ASP A 546 13.80 -6.01 -8.24
CA ASP A 546 13.88 -6.34 -9.67
C ASP A 546 12.85 -5.55 -10.49
N LEU A 547 12.98 -4.21 -10.53
CA LEU A 547 12.01 -3.32 -11.19
C LEU A 547 11.98 -3.52 -12.71
N LEU A 548 13.08 -3.97 -13.31
CA LEU A 548 13.17 -4.22 -14.76
C LEU A 548 12.38 -5.45 -15.20
N SER A 549 12.08 -6.39 -14.29
CA SER A 549 11.14 -7.49 -14.56
C SER A 549 9.69 -7.03 -14.78
N SER A 550 9.35 -5.80 -14.41
CA SER A 550 8.02 -5.20 -14.57
C SER A 550 7.97 -4.27 -15.79
N PRO A 551 7.23 -4.63 -16.87
CA PRO A 551 7.10 -3.77 -18.04
C PRO A 551 6.48 -2.41 -17.74
N GLU A 552 5.51 -2.33 -16.82
CA GLU A 552 4.92 -1.07 -16.36
C GLU A 552 5.99 -0.17 -15.71
N THR A 553 6.86 -0.73 -14.87
CA THR A 553 7.88 0.05 -14.16
C THR A 553 9.02 0.49 -15.09
N ALA A 554 9.45 -0.37 -16.01
CA ALA A 554 10.41 0.00 -17.05
C ALA A 554 9.89 1.13 -17.95
N GLN A 555 8.61 1.10 -18.33
CA GLN A 555 7.97 2.19 -19.08
C GLN A 555 7.87 3.49 -18.28
N LEU A 556 7.59 3.43 -16.97
CA LEU A 556 7.56 4.63 -16.12
C LEU A 556 8.94 5.27 -15.95
N LEU A 557 10.01 4.47 -15.83
CA LEU A 557 11.39 4.97 -15.82
C LEU A 557 11.74 5.65 -17.15
N ALA A 558 11.44 5.01 -18.29
CA ALA A 558 11.68 5.58 -19.61
C ALA A 558 10.80 6.80 -19.96
N ARG A 559 9.67 7.01 -19.28
CA ARG A 559 8.89 8.27 -19.34
C ARG A 559 9.56 9.36 -18.49
N LEU A 560 9.95 9.06 -17.26
CA LEU A 560 10.69 9.99 -16.38
C LEU A 560 11.99 10.49 -17.02
N GLU A 561 12.73 9.60 -17.69
CA GLU A 561 14.03 9.92 -18.30
C GLU A 561 13.92 11.06 -19.31
N ARG A 562 12.88 11.08 -20.14
CA ARG A 562 12.61 12.19 -21.10
C ARG A 562 12.51 13.56 -20.45
N TYR A 563 11.99 13.63 -19.22
CA TYR A 563 11.83 14.86 -18.45
C TYR A 563 13.08 15.21 -17.62
N THR A 564 13.92 14.23 -17.27
CA THR A 564 15.18 14.45 -16.54
C THR A 564 16.40 14.64 -17.45
N GLU A 565 16.30 14.26 -18.73
CA GLU A 565 17.39 14.35 -19.72
C GLU A 565 17.23 15.52 -20.71
N THR A 566 16.06 16.19 -20.74
CA THR A 566 15.92 17.48 -21.42
C THR A 566 16.92 18.51 -20.86
N PRO A 567 17.83 19.08 -21.67
CA PRO A 567 18.88 19.99 -21.19
C PRO A 567 18.31 21.39 -20.91
N ALA A 568 17.55 21.50 -19.82
CA ALA A 568 16.74 22.67 -19.51
C ALA A 568 17.13 23.32 -18.16
N MET A 569 18.41 23.75 -18.03
CA MET A 569 18.75 24.86 -17.12
C MET A 569 20.05 25.60 -17.45
N ASP A 570 21.09 24.95 -17.99
CA ASP A 570 22.39 25.61 -18.25
C ASP A 570 22.31 26.79 -19.24
N SER A 571 21.39 26.74 -20.20
CA SER A 571 21.22 27.82 -21.18
C SER A 571 20.49 29.06 -20.64
N TYR A 572 19.65 28.91 -19.61
CA TYR A 572 18.82 30.01 -19.09
C TYR A 572 19.55 30.94 -18.11
N PHE A 573 20.67 30.49 -17.53
CA PHE A 573 21.48 31.31 -16.63
C PHE A 573 22.69 31.98 -17.32
N SER A 574 22.99 31.64 -18.59
CA SER A 574 24.20 32.11 -19.27
C SER A 574 24.03 33.38 -20.12
N SER A 575 22.80 33.85 -20.40
CA SER A 575 22.59 35.09 -21.16
C SER A 575 21.18 35.68 -20.98
N GLY A 576 21.09 36.89 -20.41
CA GLY A 576 19.85 37.68 -20.42
C GLY A 576 19.62 38.51 -19.16
N SER A 577 20.07 39.76 -19.16
CA SER A 577 19.49 40.77 -18.27
C SER A 577 18.09 41.08 -18.78
N ILE A 578 17.07 40.49 -18.17
CA ILE A 578 15.67 40.77 -18.49
C ILE A 578 15.26 42.07 -17.80
N ASP A 579 14.86 43.06 -18.60
CA ASP A 579 14.36 44.33 -18.12
C ASP A 579 12.95 44.16 -17.52
N LEU A 580 12.86 44.39 -16.21
CA LEU A 580 11.62 44.25 -15.43
C LEU A 580 10.50 45.18 -15.92
N ALA A 581 10.83 46.29 -16.59
CA ALA A 581 9.84 47.22 -17.13
C ALA A 581 8.95 46.62 -18.23
N SER A 582 9.32 45.49 -18.85
CA SER A 582 8.55 44.91 -19.96
C SER A 582 7.31 44.10 -19.50
N LEU A 583 7.30 43.56 -18.28
CA LEU A 583 6.32 42.55 -17.85
C LEU A 583 4.97 43.13 -17.41
N GLU A 584 4.91 44.40 -16.97
CA GLU A 584 3.66 45.05 -16.57
C GLU A 584 2.71 45.35 -17.75
N SER A 585 3.17 45.17 -19.00
CA SER A 585 2.43 45.53 -20.21
C SER A 585 1.44 44.47 -20.71
N GLN A 586 1.50 43.22 -20.22
CA GLN A 586 0.67 42.11 -20.70
C GLN A 586 -0.38 41.71 -19.66
N GLY A 587 -1.52 42.40 -19.68
CA GLY A 587 -2.65 42.19 -18.77
C GLY A 587 -3.37 40.85 -18.97
N LEU A 588 -2.78 39.76 -18.46
CA LEU A 588 -3.41 38.45 -18.35
C LEU A 588 -4.01 38.28 -16.95
N GLY A 589 -5.34 38.42 -16.85
CA GLY A 589 -6.07 38.27 -15.61
C GLY A 589 -6.11 36.82 -15.11
N LEU A 590 -5.21 36.48 -14.19
CA LEU A 590 -5.35 35.28 -13.36
C LEU A 590 -6.40 35.54 -12.27
N GLY A 591 -7.43 34.70 -12.21
CA GLY A 591 -8.43 34.73 -11.14
C GLY A 591 -7.78 34.47 -9.78
N ARG A 592 -8.21 35.20 -8.75
CA ARG A 592 -7.61 35.12 -7.41
C ARG A 592 -8.24 33.99 -6.61
N LEU A 593 -7.50 33.44 -5.64
CA LEU A 593 -8.06 32.48 -4.67
C LEU A 593 -9.20 33.07 -3.81
N GLU A 594 -9.34 34.40 -3.80
CA GLU A 594 -10.45 35.15 -3.20
C GLU A 594 -11.82 34.71 -3.76
N ASP A 595 -11.90 34.27 -5.03
CA ASP A 595 -13.15 33.83 -5.69
C ASP A 595 -13.74 32.52 -5.09
N PHE A 596 -12.99 31.80 -4.25
CA PHE A 596 -13.41 30.53 -3.63
C PHE A 596 -13.92 30.65 -2.18
N GLY A 597 -14.10 31.87 -1.66
CA GLY A 597 -14.83 32.11 -0.42
C GLY A 597 -14.10 31.69 0.88
N LEU A 598 -12.77 31.58 0.84
CA LEU A 598 -11.94 31.42 2.03
C LEU A 598 -11.56 32.81 2.60
N PRO A 599 -11.62 33.03 3.92
CA PRO A 599 -11.27 34.32 4.50
C PRO A 599 -9.76 34.59 4.43
N PRO A 600 -9.34 35.84 4.18
CA PRO A 600 -7.93 36.21 4.25
C PRO A 600 -7.42 36.16 5.70
N LEU A 601 -6.12 35.86 5.86
CA LEU A 601 -5.40 35.97 7.13
C LEU A 601 -4.61 37.27 7.13
N ASP A 602 -5.09 38.26 7.86
CA ASP A 602 -4.34 39.50 8.11
C ASP A 602 -3.08 39.19 8.96
N HIS A 603 -1.94 39.70 8.50
CA HIS A 603 -0.69 39.74 9.26
C HIS A 603 -0.33 41.20 9.53
N ASP A 604 -0.51 41.66 10.77
CA ASP A 604 0.14 42.87 11.27
C ASP A 604 0.59 42.71 12.73
N LEU A 605 1.45 43.64 13.16
CA LEU A 605 2.45 43.49 14.21
C LEU A 605 1.94 43.83 15.62
N SER A 606 2.55 43.24 16.66
CA SER A 606 3.40 43.98 17.62
C SER A 606 3.88 43.13 18.83
N TRP A 607 4.81 43.70 19.60
CA TRP A 607 5.60 43.05 20.65
C TRP A 607 4.98 43.12 22.05
N VAL A 608 5.25 42.11 22.88
CA VAL A 608 5.51 42.28 24.33
C VAL A 608 6.63 41.32 24.75
N GLU A 609 7.68 41.83 25.40
CA GLU A 609 8.62 41.05 26.19
C GLU A 609 8.13 40.98 27.65
N MET A 610 8.31 39.85 28.35
CA MET A 610 8.98 39.82 29.68
C MET A 610 9.00 38.42 30.35
N GLU A 611 10.10 38.22 31.07
CA GLU A 611 10.27 37.46 32.32
C GLU A 611 9.84 35.98 32.42
N LEU A 612 10.87 35.14 32.47
CA LEU A 612 10.89 33.94 33.31
C LEU A 612 10.70 34.34 34.78
N ASP A 613 9.90 33.58 35.53
CA ASP A 613 10.37 33.12 36.85
C ASP A 613 9.79 31.75 37.23
N THR A 614 10.49 31.14 38.17
CA THR A 614 10.36 29.86 38.84
C THR A 614 8.95 29.41 39.26
N LEU A 615 8.72 28.09 39.15
CA LEU A 615 8.05 27.32 40.21
C LEU A 615 8.47 25.85 40.17
N SER A 616 9.42 25.49 41.05
CA SER A 616 9.75 24.11 41.38
C SER A 616 8.79 23.57 42.44
N LEU A 617 8.53 22.24 42.47
CA LEU A 617 8.51 21.39 43.68
C LEU A 617 8.37 19.89 43.25
N PRO A 618 8.84 18.91 44.06
CA PRO A 618 8.93 17.50 43.67
C PRO A 618 7.82 16.61 44.28
N VAL A 619 7.73 15.35 43.79
CA VAL A 619 7.11 14.21 44.51
C VAL A 619 8.01 12.97 44.30
N GLU A 620 8.10 12.13 45.33
CA GLU A 620 9.03 11.00 45.47
C GLU A 620 8.59 9.71 44.74
N PRO A 621 9.50 8.77 44.45
CA PRO A 621 9.14 7.42 43.98
C PRO A 621 8.67 6.52 45.13
N PRO A 622 7.74 5.57 44.89
CA PRO A 622 7.40 4.55 45.88
C PRO A 622 8.45 3.42 45.92
N GLU A 623 8.81 2.97 47.12
CA GLU A 623 9.53 1.71 47.34
C GLU A 623 8.55 0.52 47.51
N LEU A 624 9.04 -0.69 47.19
CA LEU A 624 8.43 -2.03 47.37
C LEU A 624 7.21 -2.37 46.47
#